data_AF-A0A925BJ48-F1
#
_entry.id   AF-A0A925BJ48-F1
#
_cell.length_a   1.000
_cell.length_b   1.000
_cell.length_c   1.000
_cell.angle_alpha   90.00
_cell.angle_beta   90.00
_cell.angle_gamma   90.00
#
_symmetry.space_group_name_H-M   'P 1'
#
loop_
_entity.id
_entity.type
_entity.pdbx_description
1 polymer ?
#
loop_
_entity_poly.entity_id
_entity_poly.type
_entity_poly.pdbx_seq_one_letter_code
_entity_poly.pdbx_strand_id
1 'polypeptide(L)'
;DELERALRLKSRLIGVNNRDLRDFSVSFERTYELVGRAPAGCTFVAESGLASHADLVAMAGHGVRCFLVGESLMRQDDLTAATSRLLTGA
;
A
#
# COMPACT_ATOMS: atom_id res chain seq x y z
N ASP A 1 12.75 14.88 -5.23
CA ASP A 1 12.27 13.52 -4.89
C ASP A 1 10.96 13.22 -5.64
N GLU A 2 10.54 11.96 -5.78
CA GLU A 2 9.30 11.58 -6.51
C GLU A 2 8.04 12.10 -5.81
N LEU A 3 7.99 12.01 -4.49
CA LEU A 3 6.88 12.53 -3.69
C LEU A 3 6.69 14.03 -3.94
N GLU A 4 7.75 14.83 -3.88
CA GLU A 4 7.68 16.29 -4.12
C GLU A 4 7.13 16.65 -5.50
N ARG A 5 7.42 15.82 -6.51
CA ARG A 5 6.87 16.00 -7.86
C ARG A 5 5.37 15.66 -7.86
N ALA A 6 4.96 14.59 -7.18
CA ALA A 6 3.56 14.22 -7.04
C ALA A 6 2.75 15.29 -6.30
N LEU A 7 3.31 15.93 -5.26
CA LEU A 7 2.64 16.99 -4.50
C LEU A 7 2.33 18.26 -5.31
N ARG A 8 2.95 18.44 -6.48
CA ARG A 8 2.65 19.57 -7.40
C ARG A 8 1.41 19.30 -8.27
N LEU A 9 0.91 18.07 -8.27
CA LEU A 9 -0.27 17.68 -9.04
C LEU A 9 -1.56 18.00 -8.27
N LYS A 10 -2.69 18.04 -8.98
CA LYS A 10 -4.02 18.29 -8.39
C LYS A 10 -4.65 17.06 -7.71
N SER A 11 -4.06 15.88 -7.92
CA SER A 11 -4.60 14.63 -7.39
C SER A 11 -4.55 14.62 -5.87
N ARG A 12 -5.64 14.17 -5.23
CA ARG A 12 -5.66 13.83 -3.81
C ARG A 12 -5.22 12.39 -3.56
N LEU A 13 -5.00 11.61 -4.61
CA LEU A 13 -4.62 10.20 -4.56
C LEU A 13 -3.10 10.11 -4.76
N ILE A 14 -2.41 9.56 -3.76
CA ILE A 14 -0.96 9.33 -3.79
C ILE A 14 -0.73 7.84 -3.59
N GLY A 15 -0.23 7.17 -4.63
CA GLY A 15 0.22 5.79 -4.58
C GLY A 15 1.70 5.73 -4.21
N VAL A 16 2.05 4.83 -3.29
CA VAL A 16 3.43 4.50 -2.95
C VAL A 16 3.64 3.01 -3.17
N ASN A 17 4.55 2.72 -4.09
CA ASN A 17 4.94 1.35 -4.39
C ASN A 17 6.06 0.91 -3.46
N ASN A 18 5.80 -0.11 -2.64
CA ASN A 18 6.80 -0.71 -1.75
C ASN A 18 7.94 -1.39 -2.52
N ARG A 19 7.75 -1.65 -3.82
CA ARG A 19 8.74 -2.29 -4.69
C ARG A 19 9.59 -1.26 -5.41
N ASP A 20 10.90 -1.34 -5.27
CA ASP A 20 11.82 -0.59 -6.13
C ASP A 20 11.83 -1.22 -7.53
N LEU A 21 11.60 -0.42 -8.56
CA LEU A 21 11.49 -0.92 -9.94
C LEU A 21 12.86 -1.23 -10.58
N ARG A 22 13.97 -0.86 -9.93
CA ARG A 22 15.33 -1.10 -10.45
C ARG A 22 15.86 -2.46 -10.04
N ASP A 23 15.58 -2.89 -8.81
CA ASP A 23 16.10 -4.14 -8.23
C ASP A 23 15.01 -5.09 -7.70
N PHE A 24 13.73 -4.68 -7.75
CA PHE A 24 12.57 -5.46 -7.32
C PHE A 24 12.53 -5.78 -5.82
N SER A 25 13.38 -5.16 -5.01
CA SER A 25 13.31 -5.24 -3.55
C SER A 25 12.01 -4.63 -3.03
N VAL A 26 11.50 -5.17 -1.92
CA VAL A 26 10.29 -4.67 -1.25
C VAL A 26 10.67 -4.15 0.13
N SER A 27 10.34 -2.89 0.43
CA SER A 27 10.51 -2.30 1.76
C SER A 27 9.27 -1.53 2.18
N PHE A 28 8.74 -1.87 3.35
CA PHE A 28 7.62 -1.17 3.97
C PHE A 28 8.07 0.06 4.76
N GLU A 29 9.33 0.13 5.19
CA GLU A 29 9.88 1.24 5.96
C GLU A 29 9.80 2.54 5.17
N ARG A 30 10.13 2.49 3.87
CA ARG A 30 9.99 3.63 2.96
C ARG A 30 8.56 4.17 2.92
N THR A 31 7.56 3.29 2.95
CA THR A 31 6.16 3.71 2.96
C THR A 31 5.78 4.39 4.28
N TYR A 32 6.31 3.92 5.41
CA TYR A 32 6.12 4.54 6.71
C TYR A 32 6.76 5.93 6.81
N GLU A 33 7.90 6.14 6.16
CA GLU A 33 8.52 7.47 6.05
C GLU A 33 7.69 8.42 5.17
N LEU A 34 7.18 7.91 4.05
CA LEU A 34 6.47 8.73 3.06
C LEU A 34 5.05 9.10 3.51
N VAL A 35 4.35 8.25 4.26
CA VAL A 35 2.99 8.56 4.75
C VAL A 35 3.00 9.76 5.69
N GLY A 36 4.05 9.95 6.50
CA GLY A 36 4.21 11.12 7.37
C GLY A 36 4.49 12.43 6.62
N ARG A 37 4.95 12.35 5.37
CA ARG A 37 5.21 13.50 4.48
C ARG A 37 4.02 13.81 3.57
N ALA A 38 3.00 12.94 3.54
CA ALA A 38 1.85 13.10 2.67
C ALA A 38 0.94 14.24 3.18
N PRO A 39 0.33 15.04 2.28
CA PRO A 39 -0.57 16.12 2.67
C PRO A 39 -1.77 15.60 3.46
N ALA A 40 -2.19 16.38 4.46
CA ALA A 40 -3.40 16.08 5.20
C ALA A 40 -4.61 15.95 4.25
N GLY A 41 -5.38 14.86 4.41
CA GLY A 41 -6.56 14.59 3.62
C GLY A 41 -6.29 14.04 2.21
N CYS A 42 -5.07 13.66 1.86
CA CYS A 42 -4.85 12.82 0.69
C CYS A 42 -5.30 11.37 0.96
N THR A 43 -5.76 10.67 -0.08
CA THR A 43 -5.90 9.22 -0.06
C THR A 43 -4.53 8.62 -0.38
N PHE A 44 -3.86 8.13 0.66
CA PHE A 44 -2.57 7.48 0.55
C PHE A 44 -2.76 5.97 0.34
N VAL A 45 -2.22 5.43 -0.75
CA VAL A 45 -2.37 4.03 -1.17
C VAL A 45 -1.02 3.33 -1.15
N ALA A 46 -0.89 2.26 -0.37
CA ALA A 46 0.30 1.41 -0.42
C ALA A 46 0.11 0.26 -1.43
N GLU A 47 1.16 -0.02 -2.20
CA GLU A 47 1.14 -1.01 -3.27
C GLU A 47 2.31 -1.99 -3.13
N SER A 48 2.14 -3.21 -3.64
CA SER A 48 3.15 -4.28 -3.67
C SER A 48 3.54 -4.86 -2.30
N GLY A 49 3.85 -6.17 -2.27
CA GLY A 49 4.34 -6.86 -1.08
C GLY A 49 3.28 -7.22 -0.03
N LEU A 50 2.04 -6.75 -0.19
CA LEU A 50 0.92 -7.02 0.72
C LEU A 50 0.28 -8.37 0.39
N ALA A 51 0.37 -9.34 1.30
CA ALA A 51 -0.16 -10.69 1.08
C ALA A 51 -1.02 -11.21 2.23
N SER A 52 -0.96 -10.59 3.41
CA SER A 52 -1.65 -11.05 4.61
C SER A 52 -2.40 -9.93 5.31
N HIS A 53 -3.38 -10.32 6.13
CA HIS A 53 -4.07 -9.38 7.03
C HIS A 53 -3.09 -8.70 7.99
N ALA A 54 -2.06 -9.42 8.45
CA ALA A 54 -1.03 -8.89 9.33
C ALA A 54 -0.26 -7.72 8.68
N ASP A 55 0.03 -7.81 7.38
CA ASP A 55 0.67 -6.70 6.64
C ASP A 55 -0.23 -5.45 6.67
N LEU A 56 -1.54 -5.62 6.44
CA LEU A 56 -2.50 -4.52 6.45
C LEU A 56 -2.64 -3.90 7.85
N VAL A 57 -2.66 -4.72 8.89
CA VAL A 57 -2.72 -4.26 10.29
C VAL A 57 -1.46 -3.49 10.67
N ALA A 58 -0.28 -3.98 10.29
CA ALA A 58 0.99 -3.28 10.52
C ALA A 58 0.99 -1.90 9.84
N MET A 59 0.60 -1.85 8.57
CA MET A 59 0.46 -0.61 7.79
C MET A 59 -0.55 0.36 8.41
N ALA A 60 -1.68 -0.15 8.89
CA ALA A 60 -2.69 0.65 9.57
C ALA A 60 -2.18 1.26 10.87
N GLY A 61 -1.27 0.58 11.58
CA GLY A 61 -0.54 1.12 12.73
C GLY A 61 0.30 2.36 12.40
N HIS A 62 0.72 2.51 11.14
CA HIS A 62 1.44 3.67 10.62
C HIS A 62 0.53 4.66 9.86
N GLY A 63 -0.79 4.51 9.95
CA GLY A 63 -1.75 5.43 9.34
C GLY A 63 -2.08 5.15 7.87
N VAL A 64 -1.55 4.08 7.28
CA VAL A 64 -1.87 3.65 5.91
C VAL A 64 -3.12 2.77 5.94
N ARG A 65 -4.19 3.18 5.24
CA ARG A 65 -5.49 2.49 5.29
C ARG A 65 -6.07 2.15 3.92
N CYS A 66 -5.36 2.45 2.84
CA CYS A 66 -5.77 2.13 1.48
C CYS A 66 -4.65 1.33 0.81
N PHE A 67 -5.04 0.30 0.07
CA PHE A 67 -4.12 -0.72 -0.42
C PHE A 67 -4.48 -1.11 -1.86
N LEU A 68 -3.47 -1.30 -2.69
CA LEU A 68 -3.60 -1.93 -4.00
C LEU A 68 -2.96 -3.31 -3.93
N VAL A 69 -3.79 -4.35 -4.06
CA VAL A 69 -3.36 -5.75 -3.95
C VAL A 69 -3.86 -6.51 -5.17
N GLY A 70 -2.95 -7.21 -5.85
CA GLY A 70 -3.24 -7.94 -7.08
C GLY A 70 -2.73 -9.37 -7.03
N GLU A 71 -1.41 -9.55 -7.23
CA GLU A 71 -0.79 -10.87 -7.40
C GLU A 71 -1.19 -11.91 -6.35
N SER A 72 -1.14 -11.56 -5.06
CA SER A 72 -1.47 -12.47 -3.95
C SER A 72 -2.92 -12.95 -4.00
N LEU A 73 -3.85 -12.08 -4.37
CA LEU A 73 -5.27 -12.38 -4.53
C LEU A 73 -5.55 -13.19 -5.80
N MET A 74 -4.91 -12.82 -6.93
CA MET A 74 -5.15 -13.47 -8.22
C MET A 74 -4.65 -14.92 -8.28
N ARG A 75 -3.78 -15.33 -7.35
CA ARG A 75 -3.28 -16.71 -7.23
C ARG A 75 -4.22 -17.64 -6.45
N GLN A 76 -5.34 -17.13 -5.92
CA GLN A 76 -6.26 -17.89 -5.09
C GLN A 76 -7.43 -18.42 -5.92
N ASP A 77 -7.85 -19.66 -5.67
CA ASP A 77 -9.00 -20.26 -6.36
C ASP A 77 -10.32 -19.55 -6.00
N ASP A 78 -10.48 -19.17 -4.73
CA ASP A 78 -11.61 -18.37 -4.24
C ASP A 78 -11.16 -16.94 -3.89
N LEU A 79 -11.35 -16.04 -4.86
CA LEU A 79 -11.01 -14.63 -4.73
C LEU A 79 -11.83 -13.92 -3.64
N THR A 80 -13.09 -14.30 -3.44
CA THR A 80 -13.96 -13.66 -2.45
C THR A 80 -13.49 -14.02 -1.05
N ALA A 81 -13.23 -15.30 -0.79
CA ALA A 81 -12.71 -15.76 0.48
C ALA A 81 -11.31 -15.20 0.76
N ALA A 82 -10.44 -15.13 -0.26
CA ALA A 82 -9.12 -14.53 -0.14
C ALA A 82 -9.17 -13.04 0.22
N THR A 83 -10.06 -12.28 -0.44
CA THR A 83 -10.25 -10.86 -0.16
C THR A 83 -10.84 -10.65 1.24
N SER A 84 -11.78 -11.49 1.66
CA SER A 84 -12.33 -11.47 3.03
C SER A 84 -11.24 -11.72 4.08
N ARG A 85 -10.43 -12.78 3.91
CA ARG A 85 -9.29 -13.07 4.79
C ARG A 85 -8.32 -11.91 4.89
N LEU A 86 -7.99 -11.29 3.75
CA LEU A 86 -7.07 -10.16 3.70
C LEU A 86 -7.62 -8.95 4.48
N LEU A 87 -8.89 -8.61 4.28
CA LEU A 87 -9.49 -7.42 4.89
C LEU A 87 -9.88 -7.60 6.36
N THR A 88 -10.29 -8.81 6.75
CA THR A 88 -10.93 -9.07 8.06
C THR A 88 -10.17 -10.06 8.95
N GLY A 89 -9.20 -10.80 8.40
CA GLY A 89 -8.49 -11.87 9.10
C GLY A 89 -9.29 -13.17 9.27
N ALA A 90 -10.54 -13.23 8.82
CA ALA A 90 -11.45 -14.37 8.94
C ALA A 90 -11.39 -15.32 7.74
#